data_AF-A0A0N4TMQ2-F1
#
_entry.id   AF-A0A0N4TMQ2-F1
#
_cell.length_a   1.000
_cell.length_b   1.000
_cell.length_c   1.000
_cell.angle_alpha   90.00
_cell.angle_beta   90.00
_cell.angle_gamma   90.00
#
_symmetry.space_group_name_H-M   'P 1'
#
loop_
_entity.id
_entity.type
_entity.pdbx_description
1 polymer ?
#
loop_
_entity_poly.entity_id
_entity_poly.type
_entity_poly.pdbx_seq_one_letter_code
_entity_poly.pdbx_strand_id
1 'polypeptide(L)'
;MSLKRRLINSISNVLSRPELDFDFLLNDKNVDLIKENIRCRKGVGDIDTVHSLWKQIQDYAKKPKQSEQEYQSLWNKLYEEAMLIPNLCHPSVAKGSFSNAHAVRFFGEKRKDGNLETAETIAKAWKALYNPLNACGERSYALVGPLADLELALLDYVSSIVEQKGFSPVVVPDIVHENVAEGCGIQQRSDKDILYRMRNYSNFCLSGTSEMGLSSLVSGRVFGHNELPVKLKALSRCFRPEIATNAAESKLYRVHEFNKIEMFVICNENDSDLLLSEMVEIQTSIFSSLGLHFRLLDMPSEELGASAARKFDIEAWMPGRKIFGEVSSASNCTDYQARRLSIKYRDSSGVEKFAHTCNATAVATARTLIALLETYQNERKRLLELPCNIRRRMPKTRSWTISLHNAVDVNTSHGCTS
;
A
#
# COMPACT_ATOMS: atom_id res chain seq x y z
N MET A 1 -33.46 -22.42 -9.35
CA MET A 1 -32.43 -21.37 -9.18
C MET A 1 -32.72 -20.24 -10.15
N SER A 2 -33.01 -19.04 -9.65
CA SER A 2 -33.45 -17.88 -10.45
C SER A 2 -32.45 -17.49 -11.56
N LEU A 3 -32.96 -17.02 -12.72
CA LEU A 3 -32.19 -16.43 -13.82
C LEU A 3 -31.13 -15.42 -13.34
N LYS A 4 -31.37 -14.74 -12.19
CA LYS A 4 -30.41 -13.83 -11.53
C LYS A 4 -29.04 -14.46 -11.29
N ARG A 5 -28.94 -15.76 -10.97
CA ARG A 5 -27.64 -16.43 -10.69
C ARG A 5 -26.88 -16.87 -11.94
N ARG A 6 -27.55 -17.08 -13.09
CA ARG A 6 -26.88 -17.55 -14.31
C ARG A 6 -26.19 -16.44 -15.09
N LEU A 7 -26.72 -15.22 -15.05
CA LEU A 7 -26.13 -14.06 -15.74
C LEU A 7 -24.87 -13.50 -15.05
N ILE A 8 -24.71 -13.73 -13.74
CA ILE A 8 -23.57 -13.24 -12.94
C ILE A 8 -22.26 -13.97 -13.28
N ASN A 9 -22.32 -15.19 -13.85
CA ASN A 9 -21.15 -16.04 -14.06
C ASN A 9 -20.53 -16.00 -15.47
N SER A 10 -21.02 -15.15 -16.39
CA SER A 10 -20.67 -15.27 -17.82
C SER A 10 -19.58 -14.33 -18.34
N ILE A 11 -18.90 -13.55 -17.49
CA ILE A 11 -17.85 -12.63 -17.97
C ILE A 11 -16.56 -12.81 -17.15
N SER A 12 -15.55 -13.35 -17.83
CA SER A 12 -14.16 -13.57 -17.41
C SER A 12 -13.94 -14.67 -16.36
N ASN A 13 -13.18 -15.70 -16.76
CA ASN A 13 -12.81 -16.90 -15.98
C ASN A 13 -11.87 -16.64 -14.80
N VAL A 14 -11.83 -15.44 -14.21
CA VAL A 14 -10.77 -15.12 -13.24
C VAL A 14 -11.30 -14.67 -11.88
N LEU A 15 -12.41 -13.95 -11.76
CA LEU A 15 -13.11 -13.73 -10.48
C LEU A 15 -14.61 -13.51 -10.71
N SER A 16 -15.46 -14.03 -9.83
CA SER A 16 -16.89 -13.69 -9.82
C SER A 16 -17.09 -12.20 -9.57
N ARG A 17 -18.21 -11.65 -10.08
CA ARG A 17 -18.57 -10.25 -9.85
C ARG A 17 -18.51 -9.89 -8.35
N PRO A 18 -17.93 -8.73 -7.96
CA PRO A 18 -17.91 -8.24 -6.59
C PRO A 18 -19.27 -8.34 -5.89
N GLU A 19 -19.30 -8.74 -4.62
CA GLU A 19 -20.52 -8.77 -3.81
C GLU A 19 -20.61 -7.51 -2.94
N LEU A 20 -20.89 -6.38 -3.60
CA LEU A 20 -21.06 -5.08 -2.92
C LEU A 20 -22.29 -5.07 -2.01
N ASP A 21 -22.26 -4.21 -0.99
CA ASP A 21 -23.38 -4.04 -0.05
C ASP A 21 -24.51 -3.21 -0.67
N PHE A 22 -25.26 -3.80 -1.61
CA PHE A 22 -26.38 -3.12 -2.27
C PHE A 22 -27.55 -2.83 -1.32
N ASP A 23 -27.69 -3.58 -0.22
CA ASP A 23 -28.69 -3.28 0.80
C ASP A 23 -28.36 -1.97 1.52
N PHE A 24 -27.07 -1.69 1.75
CA PHE A 24 -26.61 -0.40 2.24
C PHE A 24 -26.64 0.69 1.15
N LEU A 25 -26.08 0.40 -0.03
CA LEU A 25 -25.87 1.37 -1.11
C LEU A 25 -27.17 1.82 -1.80
N LEU A 26 -28.22 1.01 -1.81
CA LEU A 26 -29.49 1.33 -2.49
C LEU A 26 -30.61 1.74 -1.51
N ASN A 27 -30.29 1.87 -0.23
CA ASN A 27 -31.23 2.32 0.78
C ASN A 27 -31.27 3.84 0.82
N ASP A 28 -32.42 4.42 0.50
CA ASP A 28 -32.63 5.88 0.43
C ASP A 28 -32.24 6.61 1.73
N LYS A 29 -32.30 5.93 2.89
CA LYS A 29 -31.90 6.52 4.18
C LYS A 29 -30.39 6.73 4.32
N ASN A 30 -29.58 6.03 3.53
CA ASN A 30 -28.13 6.09 3.60
C ASN A 30 -27.53 7.08 2.60
N VAL A 31 -28.33 7.61 1.66
CA VAL A 31 -27.85 8.47 0.57
C VAL A 31 -27.06 9.67 1.10
N ASP A 32 -27.62 10.43 2.04
CA ASP A 32 -26.96 11.62 2.59
C ASP A 32 -25.68 11.28 3.36
N LEU A 33 -25.68 10.16 4.09
CA LEU A 33 -24.49 9.64 4.77
C LEU A 33 -23.39 9.31 3.77
N ILE A 34 -23.73 8.61 2.68
CA ILE A 34 -22.78 8.21 1.64
C ILE A 34 -22.24 9.44 0.91
N LYS A 35 -23.08 10.43 0.57
CA LYS A 35 -22.65 11.71 -0.02
C LYS A 35 -21.65 12.43 0.86
N GLU A 36 -21.94 12.53 2.15
CA GLU A 36 -21.04 13.17 3.10
C GLU A 36 -19.72 12.40 3.23
N ASN A 37 -19.77 11.06 3.25
CA ASN A 37 -18.58 10.22 3.28
C ASN A 37 -17.71 10.39 2.03
N ILE A 38 -18.31 10.39 0.82
CA ILE A 38 -17.60 10.64 -0.44
C ILE A 38 -16.94 12.03 -0.40
N ARG A 39 -17.70 13.06 -0.01
CA ARG A 39 -17.23 14.45 0.05
C ARG A 39 -16.04 14.61 1.00
N CYS A 40 -16.15 14.11 2.24
CA CYS A 40 -15.09 14.28 3.23
C CYS A 40 -13.81 13.50 2.89
N ARG A 41 -13.89 12.50 2.00
CA ARG A 41 -12.74 11.69 1.55
C ARG A 41 -12.17 12.13 0.21
N LYS A 42 -12.73 13.18 -0.42
CA LYS A 42 -12.46 13.54 -1.83
C LYS A 42 -12.60 12.33 -2.76
N GLY A 43 -13.63 11.51 -2.53
CA GLY A 43 -13.97 10.37 -3.36
C GLY A 43 -14.53 10.81 -4.72
N VAL A 44 -14.43 9.93 -5.72
CA VAL A 44 -14.89 10.19 -7.08
C VAL A 44 -16.26 9.56 -7.40
N GLY A 45 -16.77 8.70 -6.50
CA GLY A 45 -18.05 8.03 -6.71
C GLY A 45 -19.25 8.97 -6.59
N ASP A 46 -20.35 8.60 -7.24
CA ASP A 46 -21.60 9.36 -7.22
C ASP A 46 -22.78 8.44 -6.86
N ILE A 47 -23.25 8.57 -5.62
CA ILE A 47 -24.37 7.77 -5.11
C ILE A 47 -25.72 8.13 -5.77
N ASP A 48 -25.90 9.36 -6.26
CA ASP A 48 -27.12 9.74 -6.97
C ASP A 48 -27.20 9.00 -8.31
N THR A 49 -26.07 8.90 -9.02
CA THR A 49 -25.97 8.11 -10.25
C THR A 49 -26.26 6.63 -9.99
N VAL A 50 -25.74 6.05 -8.91
CA VAL A 50 -26.05 4.67 -8.50
C VAL A 50 -27.56 4.47 -8.27
N HIS A 51 -28.22 5.35 -7.52
CA HIS A 51 -29.67 5.28 -7.30
C HIS A 51 -30.48 5.49 -8.59
N SER A 52 -30.04 6.41 -9.47
CA SER A 52 -30.67 6.65 -10.77
C SER A 52 -30.59 5.40 -11.67
N LEU A 53 -29.43 4.76 -11.76
CA LEU A 53 -29.24 3.51 -12.49
C LEU A 53 -30.08 2.37 -11.90
N TRP A 54 -30.18 2.30 -10.57
CA TRP A 54 -31.03 1.32 -9.90
C TRP A 54 -32.51 1.50 -10.26
N LYS A 55 -33.01 2.74 -10.24
CA LYS A 55 -34.39 3.04 -10.68
C LYS A 55 -34.61 2.67 -12.15
N GLN A 56 -33.65 2.98 -13.03
CA GLN A 56 -33.71 2.57 -14.43
C GLN A 56 -33.80 1.05 -14.58
N ILE A 57 -33.03 0.28 -13.80
CA ILE A 57 -33.07 -1.19 -13.78
C ILE A 57 -34.45 -1.70 -13.31
N GLN A 58 -35.00 -1.11 -12.25
CA GLN A 58 -36.33 -1.47 -11.74
C GLN A 58 -37.44 -1.19 -12.76
N ASP A 59 -37.38 -0.05 -13.44
CA ASP A 59 -38.36 0.33 -14.46
C ASP A 59 -38.18 -0.48 -15.74
N TYR A 60 -36.94 -0.80 -16.12
CA TYR A 60 -36.64 -1.69 -17.23
C TYR A 60 -37.25 -3.07 -17.01
N ALA A 61 -37.11 -3.63 -15.79
CA ALA A 61 -37.64 -4.93 -15.41
C ALA A 61 -39.17 -5.04 -15.48
N LYS A 62 -39.91 -3.92 -15.53
CA LYS A 62 -41.38 -3.89 -15.68
C LYS A 62 -41.84 -3.87 -17.15
N LYS A 63 -40.95 -3.68 -18.13
CA LYS A 63 -41.32 -3.57 -19.56
C LYS A 63 -41.63 -4.95 -20.18
N PRO A 64 -42.62 -5.07 -21.09
CA PRO A 64 -43.05 -6.37 -21.63
C PRO A 64 -42.14 -6.98 -22.72
N LYS A 65 -41.25 -6.20 -23.34
CA LYS A 65 -40.21 -6.69 -24.26
C LYS A 65 -38.88 -6.07 -23.84
N GLN A 66 -37.98 -6.89 -23.33
CA GLN A 66 -36.70 -6.48 -22.77
C GLN A 66 -35.57 -7.09 -23.60
N SER A 67 -34.61 -6.27 -23.98
CA SER A 67 -33.33 -6.73 -24.51
C SER A 67 -32.45 -7.17 -23.34
N GLU A 68 -32.04 -8.43 -23.33
CA GLU A 68 -31.13 -8.96 -22.31
C GLU A 68 -29.80 -8.18 -22.28
N GLN A 69 -29.33 -7.74 -23.45
CA GLN A 69 -28.09 -6.97 -23.58
C GLN A 69 -28.19 -5.58 -22.92
N GLU A 70 -29.32 -4.89 -23.09
CA GLU A 70 -29.55 -3.60 -22.44
C GLU A 70 -29.66 -3.75 -20.93
N TYR A 71 -30.38 -4.78 -20.46
CA TYR A 71 -30.50 -5.06 -19.03
C TYR A 71 -29.13 -5.36 -18.40
N GLN A 72 -28.32 -6.17 -19.07
CA GLN A 72 -26.95 -6.46 -18.66
C GLN A 72 -26.08 -5.19 -18.66
N SER A 73 -26.19 -4.34 -19.69
CA SER A 73 -25.45 -3.08 -19.76
C SER A 73 -25.80 -2.14 -18.60
N LEU A 74 -27.07 -2.00 -18.24
CA LEU A 74 -27.50 -1.20 -17.08
C LEU A 74 -26.91 -1.73 -15.78
N TRP A 75 -26.93 -3.05 -15.58
CA TRP A 75 -26.28 -3.66 -14.42
C TRP A 75 -24.78 -3.42 -14.42
N ASN A 76 -24.08 -3.54 -15.55
CA ASN A 76 -22.64 -3.28 -15.64
C ASN A 76 -22.32 -1.86 -15.20
N LYS A 77 -23.03 -0.87 -15.74
CA LYS A 77 -22.91 0.54 -15.34
C LYS A 77 -23.18 0.75 -13.85
N LEU A 78 -24.22 0.13 -13.29
CA LEU A 78 -24.52 0.23 -11.86
C LEU A 78 -23.33 -0.22 -11.01
N TYR A 79 -22.68 -1.32 -11.39
CA TYR A 79 -21.51 -1.81 -10.65
C TYR A 79 -20.27 -0.97 -10.87
N GLU A 80 -20.02 -0.50 -12.09
CA GLU A 80 -18.92 0.42 -12.38
C GLU A 80 -19.01 1.65 -11.46
N GLU A 81 -20.20 2.26 -11.36
CA GLU A 81 -20.46 3.41 -10.48
C GLU A 81 -20.39 3.04 -8.98
N ALA A 82 -20.99 1.91 -8.58
CA ALA A 82 -20.95 1.47 -7.19
C ALA A 82 -19.53 1.10 -6.72
N MET A 83 -18.66 0.62 -7.61
CA MET A 83 -17.26 0.33 -7.32
C MET A 83 -16.45 1.58 -6.97
N LEU A 84 -16.85 2.76 -7.47
CA LEU A 84 -16.24 4.06 -7.19
C LEU A 84 -16.57 4.59 -5.79
N ILE A 85 -17.60 4.05 -5.13
CA ILE A 85 -17.96 4.44 -3.76
C ILE A 85 -16.87 3.95 -2.79
N PRO A 86 -16.22 4.85 -2.02
CA PRO A 86 -15.17 4.47 -1.08
C PRO A 86 -15.76 3.81 0.16
N ASN A 87 -14.89 3.21 0.98
CA ASN A 87 -15.27 2.70 2.29
C ASN A 87 -15.78 3.83 3.21
N LEU A 88 -16.54 3.47 4.23
CA LEU A 88 -16.97 4.39 5.27
C LEU A 88 -15.79 4.76 6.16
N CYS A 89 -15.72 6.02 6.58
CA CYS A 89 -14.78 6.45 7.62
C CYS A 89 -15.16 5.84 8.98
N HIS A 90 -14.18 5.33 9.70
CA HIS A 90 -14.34 4.99 11.11
C HIS A 90 -14.75 6.26 11.90
N PRO A 91 -15.67 6.19 12.88
CA PRO A 91 -16.21 7.36 13.57
C PRO A 91 -15.16 8.26 14.25
N SER A 92 -14.02 7.69 14.66
CA SER A 92 -12.91 8.44 15.28
C SER A 92 -12.02 9.20 14.31
N VAL A 93 -12.18 9.04 12.99
CA VAL A 93 -11.31 9.72 12.01
C VAL A 93 -11.64 11.21 11.96
N ALA A 94 -10.61 12.04 12.09
CA ALA A 94 -10.71 13.48 11.88
C ALA A 94 -11.09 13.79 10.43
N LYS A 95 -12.04 14.71 10.22
CA LYS A 95 -12.39 15.17 8.88
C LYS A 95 -11.35 16.18 8.36
N GLY A 96 -11.03 16.10 7.07
CA GLY A 96 -10.25 17.11 6.35
C GLY A 96 -8.96 16.57 5.71
N SER A 97 -8.11 17.50 5.29
CA SER A 97 -6.83 17.24 4.61
C SER A 97 -5.74 16.83 5.59
N PHE A 98 -4.56 16.49 5.07
CA PHE A 98 -3.37 16.16 5.86
C PHE A 98 -3.03 17.15 6.99
N SER A 99 -3.42 18.44 6.91
CA SER A 99 -3.21 19.39 8.02
C SER A 99 -3.90 18.98 9.32
N ASN A 100 -4.91 18.11 9.22
CA ASN A 100 -5.70 17.60 10.33
C ASN A 100 -5.17 16.26 10.84
N ALA A 101 -4.08 15.74 10.26
CA ALA A 101 -3.41 14.55 10.78
C ALA A 101 -2.90 14.81 12.21
N HIS A 102 -3.26 13.92 13.12
CA HIS A 102 -2.93 14.08 14.54
C HIS A 102 -1.77 13.17 14.92
N ALA A 103 -0.71 13.76 15.49
CA ALA A 103 0.38 12.99 16.06
C ALA A 103 -0.04 12.34 17.37
N VAL A 104 -0.40 11.06 17.30
CA VAL A 104 -0.82 10.23 18.44
C VAL A 104 0.33 10.06 19.41
N ARG A 105 1.56 9.89 18.90
CA ARG A 105 2.74 9.65 19.72
C ARG A 105 4.04 9.99 18.98
N PHE A 106 5.03 10.46 19.74
CA PHE A 106 6.41 10.63 19.29
C PHE A 106 7.33 9.61 19.96
N PHE A 107 8.37 9.20 19.24
CA PHE A 107 9.34 8.19 19.66
C PHE A 107 10.76 8.70 19.40
N GLY A 108 11.69 8.43 20.32
CA GLY A 108 13.08 8.89 20.22
C GLY A 108 13.22 10.43 20.26
N GLU A 109 14.42 10.92 19.95
CA GLU A 109 14.72 12.36 19.93
C GLU A 109 15.39 12.78 18.62
N LYS A 110 15.11 14.01 18.16
CA LYS A 110 15.83 14.61 17.04
C LYS A 110 17.30 14.72 17.37
N ARG A 111 18.16 14.40 16.40
CA ARG A 111 19.57 14.78 16.47
C ARG A 111 19.71 16.30 16.56
N LYS A 112 20.61 16.74 17.44
CA LYS A 112 20.87 18.16 17.73
C LYS A 112 22.02 18.73 16.90
N ASP A 113 22.76 17.88 16.20
CA ASP A 113 23.90 18.28 15.40
C ASP A 113 23.46 19.14 14.22
N GLY A 114 24.11 20.29 14.04
CA GLY A 114 23.95 21.14 12.86
C GLY A 114 24.71 20.56 11.66
N ASN A 115 24.20 20.83 10.45
CA ASN A 115 24.85 20.50 9.16
C ASN A 115 25.06 18.99 8.89
N LEU A 116 23.97 18.21 8.96
CA LEU A 116 23.96 16.81 8.55
C LEU A 116 23.74 16.67 7.03
N GLU A 117 24.42 15.71 6.42
CA GLU A 117 24.35 15.41 4.98
C GLU A 117 23.13 14.55 4.65
N THR A 118 22.64 14.60 3.41
CA THR A 118 21.58 13.71 2.96
C THR A 118 22.10 12.29 2.71
N ALA A 119 21.21 11.31 2.80
CA ALA A 119 21.52 9.90 2.54
C ALA A 119 22.19 9.70 1.17
N GLU A 120 21.72 10.38 0.12
CA GLU A 120 22.33 10.28 -1.20
C GLU A 120 23.75 10.84 -1.25
N THR A 121 24.04 11.94 -0.54
CA THR A 121 25.39 12.50 -0.48
C THR A 121 26.35 11.52 0.20
N ILE A 122 25.92 10.91 1.30
CA ILE A 122 26.68 9.89 2.02
C ILE A 122 26.93 8.68 1.11
N ALA A 123 25.87 8.11 0.52
CA ALA A 123 25.96 6.91 -0.29
C ALA A 123 26.77 7.10 -1.57
N LYS A 124 26.70 8.28 -2.20
CA LYS A 124 27.54 8.63 -3.38
C LYS A 124 29.01 8.78 -3.00
N ALA A 125 29.32 9.36 -1.85
CA ALA A 125 30.70 9.44 -1.36
C ALA A 125 31.32 8.03 -1.17
N TRP A 126 30.50 7.04 -0.82
CA TRP A 126 30.93 5.64 -0.71
C TRP A 126 30.93 4.88 -2.02
N LYS A 127 30.49 5.49 -3.13
CA LYS A 127 30.25 4.80 -4.41
C LYS A 127 29.33 3.58 -4.23
N ALA A 128 28.33 3.73 -3.35
CA ALA A 128 27.39 2.68 -2.99
C ALA A 128 25.96 2.92 -3.53
N LEU A 129 25.72 4.10 -4.11
CA LEU A 129 24.46 4.48 -4.76
C LEU A 129 24.75 5.02 -6.17
N TYR A 130 24.12 4.40 -7.16
CA TYR A 130 24.19 4.80 -8.56
C TYR A 130 22.77 5.05 -9.10
N ASN A 131 22.67 5.90 -10.12
CA ASN A 131 21.41 6.17 -10.83
C ASN A 131 21.63 5.82 -12.32
N PRO A 132 21.16 4.65 -12.79
CA PRO A 132 21.35 4.20 -14.18
C PRO A 132 20.39 4.92 -15.15
N LEU A 133 20.50 6.24 -15.25
CA LEU A 133 19.54 7.11 -15.96
C LEU A 133 19.33 6.72 -17.43
N ASN A 134 20.40 6.35 -18.14
CA ASN A 134 20.33 6.02 -19.56
C ASN A 134 19.60 4.68 -19.83
N ALA A 135 19.72 3.72 -18.91
CA ALA A 135 19.10 2.41 -19.07
C ALA A 135 17.68 2.35 -18.48
N CYS A 136 17.45 3.05 -17.36
CA CYS A 136 16.25 2.89 -16.55
C CYS A 136 15.44 4.19 -16.36
N GLY A 137 15.91 5.32 -16.89
CA GLY A 137 15.28 6.62 -16.72
C GLY A 137 15.49 7.23 -15.33
N GLU A 138 14.83 8.37 -15.10
CA GLU A 138 14.84 9.04 -13.81
C GLU A 138 14.31 8.15 -12.69
N ARG A 139 14.69 8.45 -11.44
CA ARG A 139 14.22 7.79 -10.21
C ARG A 139 14.52 6.28 -10.11
N SER A 140 15.31 5.77 -11.05
CA SER A 140 16.01 4.50 -10.92
C SER A 140 17.20 4.64 -9.97
N TYR A 141 17.54 3.55 -9.29
CA TYR A 141 18.75 3.48 -8.46
C TYR A 141 19.31 2.06 -8.44
N ALA A 142 20.60 1.96 -8.12
CA ALA A 142 21.28 0.72 -7.80
C ALA A 142 22.08 0.90 -6.50
N LEU A 143 21.86 -0.01 -5.56
CA LEU A 143 22.63 -0.08 -4.31
C LEU A 143 23.78 -1.07 -4.51
N VAL A 144 24.98 -0.70 -4.07
CA VAL A 144 26.20 -1.49 -4.28
C VAL A 144 26.91 -1.76 -2.97
N GLY A 145 27.38 -3.00 -2.83
CA GLY A 145 28.23 -3.44 -1.73
C GLY A 145 27.56 -3.21 -0.37
N PRO A 146 28.18 -2.45 0.55
CA PRO A 146 27.67 -2.27 1.92
C PRO A 146 26.25 -1.71 2.01
N LEU A 147 25.82 -0.89 1.05
CA LEU A 147 24.47 -0.32 1.07
C LEU A 147 23.43 -1.35 0.60
N ALA A 148 23.79 -2.24 -0.33
CA ALA A 148 22.96 -3.39 -0.69
C ALA A 148 22.88 -4.39 0.48
N ASP A 149 24.00 -4.64 1.17
CA ASP A 149 24.03 -5.49 2.36
C ASP A 149 23.15 -4.90 3.49
N LEU A 150 23.14 -3.58 3.66
CA LEU A 150 22.28 -2.90 4.63
C LEU A 150 20.80 -3.07 4.30
N GLU A 151 20.41 -2.99 3.02
CA GLU A 151 19.03 -3.28 2.60
C GLU A 151 18.64 -4.72 2.95
N LEU A 152 19.47 -5.70 2.61
CA LEU A 152 19.20 -7.11 2.89
C LEU A 152 19.14 -7.39 4.40
N ALA A 153 20.05 -6.81 5.19
CA ALA A 153 20.05 -6.94 6.64
C ALA A 153 18.80 -6.32 7.29
N LEU A 154 18.31 -5.20 6.75
CA LEU A 154 17.06 -4.57 7.19
C LEU A 154 15.85 -5.46 6.88
N LEU A 155 15.77 -6.00 5.67
CA LEU A 155 14.71 -6.91 5.26
C LEU A 155 14.69 -8.18 6.13
N ASP A 156 15.84 -8.81 6.33
CA ASP A 156 15.96 -10.01 7.18
C ASP A 156 15.57 -9.72 8.64
N TYR A 157 16.01 -8.59 9.19
CA TYR A 157 15.65 -8.18 10.54
C TYR A 157 14.14 -8.04 10.71
N VAL A 158 13.52 -7.20 9.88
CA VAL A 158 12.09 -6.89 9.96
C VAL A 158 11.26 -8.15 9.69
N SER A 159 11.67 -8.97 8.72
CA SER A 159 11.08 -10.27 8.45
C SER A 159 11.02 -11.13 9.70
N SER A 160 12.14 -11.27 10.43
CA SER A 160 12.18 -12.10 11.64
C SER A 160 11.28 -11.59 12.77
N ILE A 161 11.14 -10.26 12.91
CA ILE A 161 10.26 -9.65 13.93
C ILE A 161 8.80 -9.94 13.61
N VAL A 162 8.41 -9.77 12.36
CA VAL A 162 7.02 -10.00 11.91
C VAL A 162 6.66 -11.49 12.05
N GLU A 163 7.55 -12.40 11.70
CA GLU A 163 7.34 -13.86 11.89
C GLU A 163 7.22 -14.25 13.36
N GLN A 164 8.04 -13.67 14.26
CA GLN A 164 7.92 -13.88 15.71
C GLN A 164 6.58 -13.42 16.29
N LYS A 165 5.84 -12.56 15.57
CA LYS A 165 4.50 -12.08 15.93
C LYS A 165 3.38 -12.94 15.31
N GLY A 166 3.72 -14.09 14.74
CA GLY A 166 2.76 -15.07 14.23
C GLY A 166 2.31 -14.84 12.80
N PHE A 167 2.96 -13.95 12.05
CA PHE A 167 2.69 -13.77 10.64
C PHE A 167 3.40 -14.82 9.80
N SER A 168 2.65 -15.56 9.01
CA SER A 168 3.19 -16.62 8.15
C SER A 168 3.84 -16.02 6.89
N PRO A 169 5.08 -16.43 6.54
CA PRO A 169 5.74 -15.97 5.33
C PRO A 169 5.05 -16.52 4.07
N VAL A 170 4.83 -15.63 3.10
CA VAL A 170 4.29 -15.97 1.78
C VAL A 170 5.12 -15.26 0.71
N VAL A 171 5.41 -15.96 -0.38
CA VAL A 171 5.94 -15.37 -1.61
C VAL A 171 4.79 -15.26 -2.61
N VAL A 172 4.56 -14.06 -3.13
CA VAL A 172 3.46 -13.77 -4.06
C VAL A 172 4.00 -13.21 -5.38
N PRO A 173 3.28 -13.40 -6.50
CA PRO A 173 3.65 -12.78 -7.77
C PRO A 173 3.53 -11.25 -7.73
N ASP A 174 4.45 -10.56 -8.41
CA ASP A 174 4.39 -9.10 -8.59
C ASP A 174 3.54 -8.67 -9.79
N ILE A 175 3.26 -9.59 -10.71
CA ILE A 175 2.32 -9.38 -11.82
C ILE A 175 0.95 -9.88 -11.38
N VAL A 176 -0.01 -8.96 -11.25
CA VAL A 176 -1.36 -9.25 -10.77
C VAL A 176 -2.40 -8.84 -11.81
N HIS A 177 -3.60 -9.43 -11.72
CA HIS A 177 -4.72 -8.97 -12.54
C HIS A 177 -5.20 -7.58 -12.09
N GLU A 178 -5.63 -6.75 -13.04
CA GLU A 178 -6.12 -5.39 -12.73
C GLU A 178 -7.33 -5.41 -11.78
N ASN A 179 -8.22 -6.39 -11.93
CA ASN A 179 -9.39 -6.56 -11.05
C ASN A 179 -8.99 -6.82 -9.57
N VAL A 180 -7.82 -7.40 -9.31
CA VAL A 180 -7.30 -7.57 -7.94
C VAL A 180 -6.86 -6.22 -7.39
N ALA A 181 -6.17 -5.40 -8.19
CA ALA A 181 -5.76 -4.06 -7.78
C ALA A 181 -6.98 -3.16 -7.51
N GLU A 182 -8.00 -3.21 -8.37
CA GLU A 182 -9.30 -2.55 -8.15
C GLU A 182 -9.98 -3.06 -6.87
N GLY A 183 -9.96 -4.37 -6.64
CA GLY A 183 -10.51 -4.99 -5.44
C GLY A 183 -9.82 -4.55 -4.14
N CYS A 184 -8.52 -4.25 -4.20
CA CYS A 184 -7.77 -3.67 -3.09
C CYS A 184 -8.10 -2.18 -2.85
N GLY A 185 -8.85 -1.54 -3.76
CA GLY A 185 -9.22 -0.12 -3.68
C GLY A 185 -8.28 0.82 -4.40
N ILE A 186 -7.44 0.32 -5.32
CA ILE A 186 -6.66 1.19 -6.20
C ILE A 186 -7.60 1.80 -7.25
N GLN A 187 -7.99 3.05 -7.00
CA GLN A 187 -8.85 3.83 -7.88
C GLN A 187 -8.07 4.98 -8.51
N GLN A 188 -8.15 5.10 -9.83
CA GLN A 188 -7.56 6.20 -10.57
C GLN A 188 -8.39 7.47 -10.34
N ARG A 189 -7.92 8.34 -9.43
CA ARG A 189 -8.58 9.61 -9.06
C ARG A 189 -8.17 10.79 -9.94
N SER A 190 -7.20 10.61 -10.84
CA SER A 190 -6.65 11.64 -11.71
C SER A 190 -6.20 11.04 -13.03
N ASP A 191 -5.92 11.90 -14.02
CA ASP A 191 -5.40 11.47 -15.32
C ASP A 191 -4.00 10.82 -15.26
N LYS A 192 -3.35 10.88 -14.10
CA LYS A 192 -2.04 10.27 -13.86
C LYS A 192 -2.20 8.79 -13.50
N ASP A 193 -1.49 7.94 -14.22
CA ASP A 193 -1.44 6.52 -13.92
C ASP A 193 -0.82 6.25 -12.55
N ILE A 194 -1.44 5.33 -11.82
CA ILE A 194 -1.03 4.88 -10.49
C ILE A 194 -0.47 3.45 -10.50
N LEU A 195 -0.54 2.76 -11.64
CA LEU A 195 -0.02 1.41 -11.87
C LEU A 195 0.68 1.32 -13.23
N TYR A 196 1.71 0.49 -13.32
CA TYR A 196 2.29 0.10 -14.59
C TYR A 196 1.48 -1.06 -15.21
N ARG A 197 1.02 -0.88 -16.44
CA ARG A 197 0.21 -1.88 -17.18
C ARG A 197 1.04 -2.63 -18.21
N MET A 198 0.73 -3.91 -18.40
CA MET A 198 1.42 -4.76 -19.37
C MET A 198 0.86 -4.55 -20.78
N ARG A 199 1.65 -3.95 -21.69
CA ARG A 199 1.19 -3.53 -23.03
C ARG A 199 0.46 -4.62 -23.85
N ASN A 200 0.96 -5.85 -23.82
CA ASN A 200 0.38 -6.98 -24.57
C ASN A 200 -0.49 -7.90 -23.69
N TYR A 201 -0.67 -7.55 -22.41
CA TYR A 201 -1.43 -8.31 -21.43
C TYR A 201 -2.30 -7.34 -20.64
N SER A 202 -3.28 -6.72 -21.32
CA SER A 202 -4.06 -5.58 -20.81
C SER A 202 -4.80 -5.83 -19.50
N ASN A 203 -5.00 -7.09 -19.11
CA ASN A 203 -5.67 -7.45 -17.86
C ASN A 203 -4.69 -7.61 -16.68
N PHE A 204 -3.41 -7.27 -16.88
CA PHE A 204 -2.34 -7.43 -15.90
C PHE A 204 -1.56 -6.14 -15.68
N CYS A 205 -1.18 -5.92 -14.43
CA CYS A 205 -0.37 -4.80 -14.00
C CYS A 205 0.74 -5.26 -13.03
N LEU A 206 1.75 -4.41 -12.86
CA LEU A 206 2.75 -4.59 -11.80
C LEU A 206 2.19 -4.09 -10.48
N SER A 207 2.36 -4.88 -9.43
CA SER A 207 1.84 -4.56 -8.11
C SER A 207 2.58 -3.39 -7.47
N GLY A 208 1.83 -2.44 -6.90
CA GLY A 208 2.39 -1.33 -6.11
C GLY A 208 2.66 -1.69 -4.65
N THR A 209 2.33 -2.92 -4.25
CA THR A 209 2.42 -3.50 -2.90
C THR A 209 2.12 -5.01 -2.96
N SER A 210 2.78 -5.83 -2.13
CA SER A 210 2.47 -7.25 -1.99
C SER A 210 1.08 -7.53 -1.40
N GLU A 211 0.40 -6.52 -0.84
CA GLU A 211 -1.02 -6.56 -0.51
C GLU A 211 -1.87 -7.10 -1.69
N MET A 212 -1.56 -6.71 -2.92
CA MET A 212 -2.29 -7.17 -4.11
C MET A 212 -2.08 -8.67 -4.35
N GLY A 213 -0.83 -9.14 -4.24
CA GLY A 213 -0.51 -10.55 -4.38
C GLY A 213 -1.13 -11.40 -3.26
N LEU A 214 -1.10 -10.90 -2.03
CA LEU A 214 -1.74 -11.54 -0.86
C LEU A 214 -3.26 -11.56 -0.99
N SER A 215 -3.86 -10.47 -1.47
CA SER A 215 -5.29 -10.37 -1.76
C SER A 215 -5.71 -11.33 -2.87
N SER A 216 -4.90 -11.45 -3.93
CA SER A 216 -5.10 -12.45 -4.99
C SER A 216 -5.09 -13.87 -4.44
N LEU A 217 -4.13 -14.19 -3.55
CA LEU A 217 -4.02 -15.50 -2.92
C LEU A 217 -5.31 -15.88 -2.17
N VAL A 218 -5.93 -14.93 -1.46
CA VAL A 218 -7.08 -15.22 -0.59
C VAL A 218 -8.44 -14.97 -1.25
N SER A 219 -8.43 -14.42 -2.47
CA SER A 219 -9.64 -14.11 -3.22
C SER A 219 -10.52 -15.34 -3.47
N GLY A 220 -11.83 -15.19 -3.31
CA GLY A 220 -12.82 -16.25 -3.50
C GLY A 220 -12.82 -17.35 -2.44
N ARG A 221 -12.14 -17.15 -1.29
CA ARG A 221 -12.07 -18.15 -0.21
C ARG A 221 -13.09 -17.90 0.90
N VAL A 222 -13.56 -18.99 1.49
CA VAL A 222 -14.38 -19.01 2.71
C VAL A 222 -13.59 -19.69 3.82
N PHE A 223 -13.19 -18.95 4.85
CA PHE A 223 -12.45 -19.46 6.00
C PHE A 223 -13.39 -20.03 7.08
N GLY A 224 -12.95 -21.03 7.82
CA GLY A 224 -13.60 -21.48 9.04
C GLY A 224 -13.32 -20.53 10.21
N HIS A 225 -14.26 -20.44 11.16
CA HIS A 225 -14.11 -19.62 12.37
C HIS A 225 -12.77 -19.85 13.09
N ASN A 226 -12.33 -21.11 13.20
CA ASN A 226 -11.10 -21.50 13.90
C ASN A 226 -9.81 -21.22 13.11
N GLU A 227 -9.91 -20.78 11.86
CA GLU A 227 -8.75 -20.37 11.04
C GLU A 227 -8.43 -18.89 11.21
N LEU A 228 -9.34 -18.11 11.81
CA LEU A 228 -9.17 -16.67 11.99
C LEU A 228 -8.53 -16.33 13.36
N PRO A 229 -7.71 -15.27 13.44
CA PRO A 229 -7.27 -14.42 12.33
C PRO A 229 -6.14 -15.09 11.51
N VAL A 230 -6.20 -14.96 10.19
CA VAL A 230 -5.10 -15.35 9.29
C VAL A 230 -4.14 -14.18 9.18
N LYS A 231 -2.88 -14.39 9.58
CA LYS A 231 -1.81 -13.38 9.55
C LYS A 231 -0.73 -13.78 8.54
N LEU A 232 -0.55 -12.99 7.49
CA LEU A 232 0.39 -13.26 6.39
C LEU A 232 1.39 -12.11 6.24
N LYS A 233 2.64 -12.43 5.87
CA LYS A 233 3.62 -11.41 5.49
C LYS A 233 4.34 -11.76 4.19
N ALA A 234 4.59 -10.74 3.38
CA ALA A 234 5.26 -10.91 2.08
C ALA A 234 6.29 -9.81 1.82
N LEU A 235 7.49 -10.24 1.43
CA LEU A 235 8.51 -9.39 0.84
C LEU A 235 8.28 -9.34 -0.67
N SER A 236 8.21 -8.14 -1.26
CA SER A 236 8.18 -7.99 -2.72
C SER A 236 8.80 -6.68 -3.20
N ARG A 237 9.03 -6.59 -4.52
CA ARG A 237 9.35 -5.33 -5.19
C ARG A 237 8.03 -4.63 -5.56
N CYS A 238 7.92 -3.37 -5.19
CA CYS A 238 6.74 -2.54 -5.39
C CYS A 238 6.98 -1.58 -6.55
N PHE A 239 6.09 -1.53 -7.53
CA PHE A 239 6.21 -0.71 -8.73
C PHE A 239 5.18 0.42 -8.74
N ARG A 240 5.63 1.67 -8.85
CA ARG A 240 4.75 2.84 -8.84
C ARG A 240 5.21 3.88 -9.87
N PRO A 241 4.32 4.37 -10.75
CA PRO A 241 4.69 5.41 -11.71
C PRO A 241 5.23 6.66 -11.03
N GLU A 242 4.66 7.01 -9.86
CA GLU A 242 5.01 8.15 -8.99
C GLU A 242 5.12 9.50 -9.71
N ILE A 243 4.76 10.61 -9.07
CA ILE A 243 5.13 11.94 -9.57
C ILE A 243 5.60 12.75 -8.37
N ALA A 244 6.89 13.09 -8.33
CA ALA A 244 7.41 13.96 -7.29
C ALA A 244 6.88 15.38 -7.52
N THR A 245 6.28 15.95 -6.48
CA THR A 245 5.71 17.30 -6.50
C THR A 245 6.65 18.34 -5.89
N ASN A 246 7.68 17.91 -5.16
CA ASN A 246 8.66 18.79 -4.52
C ASN A 246 10.08 18.18 -4.51
N ALA A 247 11.09 19.03 -4.34
CA ALA A 247 12.50 18.62 -4.34
C ALA A 247 12.88 17.80 -3.10
N ALA A 248 12.24 18.06 -1.95
CA ALA A 248 12.49 17.40 -0.67
C ALA A 248 12.05 15.93 -0.67
N GLU A 249 11.19 15.51 -1.60
CA GLU A 249 10.71 14.13 -1.80
C GLU A 249 11.28 13.49 -3.08
N SER A 250 12.30 14.09 -3.67
CA SER A 250 12.97 13.56 -4.86
C SER A 250 14.00 12.46 -4.53
N LYS A 251 14.59 11.85 -5.57
CA LYS A 251 15.67 10.85 -5.50
C LYS A 251 15.21 9.57 -4.79
N LEU A 252 15.98 9.06 -3.81
CA LEU A 252 15.70 7.77 -3.17
C LEU A 252 14.37 7.76 -2.39
N TYR A 253 13.80 8.94 -2.09
CA TYR A 253 12.55 9.06 -1.33
C TYR A 253 11.31 8.65 -2.14
N ARG A 254 11.34 8.90 -3.44
CA ARG A 254 10.23 8.62 -4.37
C ARG A 254 10.80 8.05 -5.67
N VAL A 255 10.75 6.74 -5.76
CA VAL A 255 11.37 5.91 -6.80
C VAL A 255 10.32 5.05 -7.49
N HIS A 256 10.59 4.61 -8.72
CA HIS A 256 9.66 3.76 -9.46
C HIS A 256 9.52 2.35 -8.86
N GLU A 257 10.56 1.90 -8.16
CA GLU A 257 10.65 0.54 -7.65
C GLU A 257 11.37 0.49 -6.31
N PHE A 258 10.82 -0.23 -5.33
CA PHE A 258 11.46 -0.41 -4.02
C PHE A 258 11.03 -1.71 -3.34
N ASN A 259 11.85 -2.22 -2.42
CA ASN A 259 11.50 -3.39 -1.63
C ASN A 259 10.59 -3.00 -0.45
N LYS A 260 9.63 -3.86 -0.15
CA LYS A 260 8.71 -3.70 0.98
C LYS A 260 8.41 -5.04 1.63
N ILE A 261 8.29 -5.05 2.96
CA ILE A 261 7.65 -6.14 3.69
C ILE A 261 6.25 -5.68 4.10
N GLU A 262 5.24 -6.41 3.66
CA GLU A 262 3.84 -6.19 4.01
C GLU A 262 3.38 -7.20 5.06
N MET A 263 2.56 -6.73 5.99
CA MET A 263 1.70 -7.52 6.87
C MET A 263 0.26 -7.42 6.35
N PHE A 264 -0.43 -8.56 6.28
CA PHE A 264 -1.81 -8.66 5.84
C PHE A 264 -2.59 -9.58 6.77
N VAL A 265 -3.76 -9.14 7.19
CA VAL A 265 -4.60 -9.85 8.14
C VAL A 265 -6.00 -10.03 7.57
N ILE A 266 -6.54 -11.23 7.75
CA ILE A 266 -7.94 -11.56 7.48
C ILE A 266 -8.56 -11.98 8.82
N CYS A 267 -9.67 -11.37 9.19
CA CYS A 267 -10.30 -11.57 10.49
C CYS A 267 -11.83 -11.47 10.41
N ASN A 268 -12.51 -11.75 11.52
CA ASN A 268 -13.94 -11.50 11.63
C ASN A 268 -14.22 -10.00 11.85
N GLU A 269 -15.47 -9.59 11.74
CA GLU A 269 -15.88 -8.18 11.81
C GLU A 269 -15.54 -7.48 13.14
N ASN A 270 -15.38 -8.22 14.23
CA ASN A 270 -15.21 -7.66 15.57
C ASN A 270 -13.73 -7.45 15.95
N ASP A 271 -12.80 -8.11 15.26
CA ASP A 271 -11.38 -8.13 15.66
C ASP A 271 -10.51 -7.11 14.89
N SER A 272 -11.03 -6.50 13.81
CA SER A 272 -10.16 -5.77 12.88
C SER A 272 -9.50 -4.50 13.47
N ASP A 273 -10.16 -3.80 14.41
CA ASP A 273 -9.56 -2.66 15.10
C ASP A 273 -8.46 -3.06 16.08
N LEU A 274 -8.63 -4.19 16.76
CA LEU A 274 -7.61 -4.76 17.64
C LEU A 274 -6.39 -5.19 16.82
N LEU A 275 -6.61 -5.84 15.68
CA LEU A 275 -5.54 -6.32 14.79
C LEU A 275 -4.82 -5.16 14.08
N LEU A 276 -5.53 -4.07 13.73
CA LEU A 276 -4.88 -2.84 13.27
C LEU A 276 -3.93 -2.30 14.35
N SER A 277 -4.40 -2.23 15.59
CA SER A 277 -3.60 -1.75 16.73
C SER A 277 -2.38 -2.65 16.98
N GLU A 278 -2.54 -3.98 16.89
CA GLU A 278 -1.43 -4.93 16.97
C GLU A 278 -0.36 -4.67 15.88
N MET A 279 -0.78 -4.50 14.63
CA MET A 279 0.14 -4.21 13.52
C MET A 279 0.86 -2.87 13.69
N VAL A 280 0.18 -1.84 14.18
CA VAL A 280 0.80 -0.54 14.50
C VAL A 280 1.87 -0.72 15.58
N GLU A 281 1.60 -1.49 16.64
CA GLU A 281 2.62 -1.78 17.67
C GLU A 281 3.82 -2.58 17.14
N ILE A 282 3.59 -3.48 16.18
CA ILE A 282 4.70 -4.16 15.49
C ILE A 282 5.56 -3.13 14.75
N GLN A 283 4.96 -2.23 13.97
CA GLN A 283 5.67 -1.20 13.23
C GLN A 283 6.45 -0.25 14.16
N THR A 284 5.81 0.28 15.21
CA THR A 284 6.47 1.20 16.16
C THR A 284 7.62 0.50 16.89
N SER A 285 7.50 -0.79 17.21
CA SER A 285 8.57 -1.58 17.83
C SER A 285 9.78 -1.75 16.89
N ILE A 286 9.53 -1.98 15.59
CA ILE A 286 10.58 -2.07 14.56
C ILE A 286 11.34 -0.74 14.50
N PHE A 287 10.66 0.38 14.28
CA PHE A 287 11.36 1.66 14.12
C PHE A 287 12.04 2.14 15.42
N SER A 288 11.45 1.85 16.58
CA SER A 288 12.08 2.13 17.89
C SER A 288 13.36 1.32 18.08
N SER A 289 13.35 0.04 17.73
CA SER A 289 14.52 -0.83 17.82
C SER A 289 15.65 -0.45 16.85
N LEU A 290 15.30 0.28 15.78
CA LEU A 290 16.26 0.86 14.83
C LEU A 290 16.83 2.19 15.32
N GLY A 291 16.44 2.67 16.51
CA GLY A 291 16.92 3.92 17.11
C GLY A 291 16.51 5.17 16.34
N LEU A 292 15.42 5.10 15.56
CA LEU A 292 14.95 6.25 14.78
C LEU A 292 14.07 7.16 15.63
N HIS A 293 14.12 8.46 15.33
CA HIS A 293 13.12 9.41 15.81
C HIS A 293 11.96 9.45 14.82
N PHE A 294 10.74 9.17 15.28
CA PHE A 294 9.57 9.11 14.40
C PHE A 294 8.29 9.53 15.14
N ARG A 295 7.22 9.75 14.38
CA ARG A 295 5.88 10.03 14.88
C ARG A 295 4.86 9.08 14.27
N LEU A 296 3.88 8.68 15.09
CA LEU A 296 2.69 7.95 14.67
C LEU A 296 1.56 8.96 14.45
N LEU A 297 0.96 8.93 13.27
CA LEU A 297 -0.12 9.83 12.85
C LEU A 297 -1.43 9.05 12.68
N ASP A 298 -2.53 9.54 13.25
CA ASP A 298 -3.90 9.12 12.86
C ASP A 298 -4.33 9.99 11.67
N MET A 299 -4.63 9.33 10.55
CA MET A 299 -4.79 10.01 9.26
C MET A 299 -6.23 10.52 9.08
N PRO A 300 -6.39 11.75 8.57
CA PRO A 300 -7.70 12.36 8.38
C PRO A 300 -8.39 11.81 7.12
N SER A 301 -9.69 12.10 7.00
CA SER A 301 -10.58 11.48 6.01
C SER A 301 -10.10 11.57 4.56
N GLU A 302 -9.46 12.66 4.14
CA GLU A 302 -8.96 12.83 2.77
C GLU A 302 -7.73 11.95 2.45
N GLU A 303 -7.03 11.47 3.47
CA GLU A 303 -5.78 10.69 3.35
C GLU A 303 -5.99 9.17 3.52
N LEU A 304 -7.25 8.73 3.67
CA LEU A 304 -7.60 7.31 3.86
C LEU A 304 -7.57 6.49 2.56
N GLY A 305 -7.46 7.12 1.39
CA GLY A 305 -7.64 6.41 0.12
C GLY A 305 -9.08 5.89 -0.05
N ALA A 306 -9.29 4.87 -0.90
CA ALA A 306 -10.64 4.35 -1.16
C ALA A 306 -11.03 3.22 -0.18
N SER A 307 -10.08 2.37 0.21
CA SER A 307 -10.35 1.14 0.96
C SER A 307 -10.30 1.30 2.48
N ALA A 308 -9.47 2.18 3.04
CA ALA A 308 -9.28 2.25 4.49
C ALA A 308 -10.48 2.90 5.19
N ALA A 309 -11.05 2.25 6.20
CA ALA A 309 -11.96 2.87 7.15
C ALA A 309 -11.19 3.69 8.19
N ARG A 310 -10.01 3.21 8.60
CA ARG A 310 -9.07 3.88 9.50
C ARG A 310 -7.64 3.62 9.03
N LYS A 311 -6.76 4.62 9.14
CA LYS A 311 -5.38 4.54 8.70
C LYS A 311 -4.45 5.25 9.67
N PHE A 312 -3.31 4.62 9.94
CA PHE A 312 -2.20 5.22 10.68
C PHE A 312 -0.95 5.23 9.81
N ASP A 313 -0.24 6.36 9.81
CA ASP A 313 1.06 6.48 9.13
C ASP A 313 2.17 6.69 10.16
N ILE A 314 3.35 6.15 9.87
CA ILE A 314 4.57 6.42 10.64
C ILE A 314 5.51 7.24 9.77
N GLU A 315 5.88 8.41 10.26
CA GLU A 315 6.89 9.24 9.63
C GLU A 315 8.17 9.27 10.46
N ALA A 316 9.29 8.91 9.83
CA ALA A 316 10.61 8.99 10.43
C ALA A 316 11.26 10.34 10.12
N TRP A 317 11.94 10.91 11.11
CA TRP A 317 12.76 12.09 10.92
C TRP A 317 13.98 11.75 10.07
N MET A 318 14.24 12.58 9.05
CA MET A 318 15.37 12.48 8.14
C MET A 318 16.27 13.70 8.37
N PRO A 319 17.32 13.60 9.21
CA PRO A 319 18.08 14.76 9.67
C PRO A 319 18.74 15.61 8.58
N GLY A 320 19.27 14.99 7.52
CA GLY A 320 19.89 15.68 6.39
C GLY A 320 18.85 16.40 5.53
N ARG A 321 17.67 15.78 5.34
CA ARG A 321 16.55 16.40 4.62
C ARG A 321 15.75 17.41 5.45
N LYS A 322 15.86 17.34 6.79
CA LYS A 322 15.14 18.18 7.77
C LYS A 322 13.62 18.07 7.66
N ILE A 323 13.12 16.88 7.33
CA ILE A 323 11.68 16.58 7.24
C ILE A 323 11.35 15.30 8.01
N PHE A 324 10.09 15.16 8.38
CA PHE A 324 9.50 13.85 8.64
C PHE A 324 9.05 13.25 7.31
N GLY A 325 9.35 11.98 7.08
CA GLY A 325 8.94 11.26 5.88
C GLY A 325 8.29 9.92 6.20
N GLU A 326 7.16 9.64 5.57
CA GLU A 326 6.39 8.41 5.74
C GLU A 326 7.24 7.17 5.40
N VAL A 327 7.50 6.30 6.37
CA VAL A 327 8.26 5.04 6.19
C VAL A 327 7.36 3.80 6.25
N SER A 328 6.12 3.97 6.70
CA SER A 328 5.17 2.89 6.96
C SER A 328 3.75 3.44 7.10
N SER A 329 2.77 2.59 6.78
CA SER A 329 1.33 2.85 6.94
C SER A 329 0.61 1.57 7.34
N ALA A 330 -0.53 1.69 8.02
CA ALA A 330 -1.40 0.59 8.42
C ALA A 330 -2.87 0.97 8.30
N SER A 331 -3.68 0.10 7.72
CA SER A 331 -5.09 0.35 7.42
C SER A 331 -6.00 -0.78 7.88
N ASN A 332 -7.14 -0.43 8.48
CA ASN A 332 -8.29 -1.32 8.62
C ASN A 332 -9.24 -1.03 7.45
N CYS A 333 -9.45 -2.02 6.58
CA CYS A 333 -10.27 -1.90 5.38
C CYS A 333 -11.69 -2.44 5.58
N THR A 334 -12.04 -2.88 6.81
CA THR A 334 -13.31 -3.56 7.11
C THR A 334 -13.60 -4.63 6.03
N ASP A 335 -14.84 -4.75 5.59
CA ASP A 335 -15.24 -5.67 4.53
C ASP A 335 -15.08 -5.10 3.10
N TYR A 336 -14.48 -3.90 2.91
CA TYR A 336 -14.40 -3.24 1.61
C TYR A 336 -13.72 -4.11 0.54
N GLN A 337 -12.54 -4.64 0.88
CA GLN A 337 -11.76 -5.50 -0.01
C GLN A 337 -12.38 -6.90 -0.08
N ALA A 338 -12.86 -7.40 1.05
CA ALA A 338 -13.49 -8.70 1.17
C ALA A 338 -14.72 -8.86 0.27
N ARG A 339 -15.57 -7.83 0.19
CA ARG A 339 -16.72 -7.78 -0.73
C ARG A 339 -16.31 -7.77 -2.19
N ARG A 340 -15.22 -7.07 -2.52
CA ARG A 340 -14.71 -6.98 -3.89
C ARG A 340 -14.01 -8.24 -4.36
N LEU A 341 -13.39 -8.97 -3.44
CA LEU A 341 -12.59 -10.15 -3.70
C LEU A 341 -13.26 -11.44 -3.20
N SER A 342 -14.53 -11.38 -2.79
CA SER A 342 -15.28 -12.53 -2.27
C SER A 342 -14.56 -13.29 -1.14
N ILE A 343 -13.96 -12.56 -0.20
CA ILE A 343 -13.27 -13.11 0.97
C ILE A 343 -14.27 -13.24 2.11
N LYS A 344 -14.60 -14.46 2.51
CA LYS A 344 -15.65 -14.74 3.50
C LYS A 344 -15.12 -15.61 4.63
N TYR A 345 -15.90 -15.72 5.69
CA TYR A 345 -15.69 -16.71 6.71
C TYR A 345 -17.03 -17.25 7.23
N ARG A 346 -17.02 -18.45 7.82
CA ARG A 346 -18.16 -19.00 8.56
C ARG A 346 -17.98 -18.73 10.04
N ASP A 347 -18.96 -18.10 10.67
CA ASP A 347 -18.96 -17.91 12.11
C ASP A 347 -19.23 -19.22 12.88
N SER A 348 -19.23 -19.16 14.21
CA SER A 348 -19.47 -20.31 15.07
C SER A 348 -20.86 -20.95 14.90
N SER A 349 -21.82 -20.22 14.32
CA SER A 349 -23.16 -20.73 13.98
C SER A 349 -23.25 -21.30 12.56
N GLY A 350 -22.16 -21.21 11.79
CA GLY A 350 -22.08 -21.67 10.40
C GLY A 350 -22.58 -20.65 9.38
N VAL A 351 -22.90 -19.42 9.79
CA VAL A 351 -23.35 -18.35 8.88
C VAL A 351 -22.15 -17.77 8.15
N GLU A 352 -22.22 -17.72 6.82
CA GLU A 352 -21.20 -17.07 6.00
C GLU A 352 -21.32 -15.55 6.06
N LYS A 353 -20.23 -14.87 6.40
CA LYS A 353 -20.10 -13.41 6.43
C LYS A 353 -18.86 -12.97 5.64
N PHE A 354 -18.81 -11.72 5.23
CA PHE A 354 -17.58 -11.14 4.69
C PHE A 354 -16.56 -10.96 5.81
N ALA A 355 -15.31 -11.32 5.53
CA ALA A 355 -14.21 -11.06 6.45
C ALA A 355 -13.89 -9.56 6.51
N HIS A 356 -13.20 -9.13 7.55
CA HIS A 356 -12.47 -7.88 7.55
C HIS A 356 -11.02 -8.10 7.13
N THR A 357 -10.44 -7.13 6.41
CA THR A 357 -9.03 -7.13 6.04
C THR A 357 -8.30 -5.94 6.65
N CYS A 358 -7.06 -6.17 7.09
CA CYS A 358 -6.15 -5.11 7.49
C CYS A 358 -4.79 -5.30 6.79
N ASN A 359 -4.16 -4.22 6.36
CA ASN A 359 -2.82 -4.23 5.76
C ASN A 359 -1.90 -3.27 6.53
N ALA A 360 -0.60 -3.57 6.54
CA ALA A 360 0.39 -2.75 7.21
C ALA A 360 1.79 -2.94 6.62
N THR A 361 2.43 -1.83 6.21
CA THR A 361 3.82 -1.84 5.77
C THR A 361 4.74 -2.04 6.97
N ALA A 362 5.36 -3.21 7.11
CA ALA A 362 6.34 -3.43 8.18
C ALA A 362 7.62 -2.61 7.95
N VAL A 363 8.07 -2.52 6.69
CA VAL A 363 9.16 -1.62 6.26
C VAL A 363 9.09 -1.37 4.75
N ALA A 364 9.29 -0.12 4.34
CA ALA A 364 9.66 0.24 2.97
C ALA A 364 11.15 0.64 2.94
N THR A 365 11.97 -0.09 2.19
CA THR A 365 13.44 0.00 2.34
C THR A 365 13.99 1.36 1.91
N ALA A 366 13.54 1.91 0.79
CA ALA A 366 14.10 3.14 0.22
C ALA A 366 14.11 4.31 1.21
N ARG A 367 12.96 4.62 1.83
CA ARG A 367 12.84 5.71 2.82
C ARG A 367 13.45 5.36 4.18
N THR A 368 13.40 4.09 4.57
CA THR A 368 14.01 3.64 5.84
C THR A 368 15.55 3.71 5.77
N LEU A 369 16.15 3.41 4.61
CA LEU A 369 17.57 3.60 4.37
C LEU A 369 17.96 5.08 4.47
N ILE A 370 17.12 6.00 3.98
CA ILE A 370 17.37 7.44 4.16
C ILE A 370 17.42 7.78 5.65
N ALA A 371 16.41 7.38 6.42
CA ALA A 371 16.35 7.64 7.85
C ALA A 371 17.55 7.05 8.61
N LEU A 372 17.96 5.81 8.30
CA LEU A 372 19.11 5.16 8.93
C LEU A 372 20.42 5.87 8.59
N LEU A 373 20.69 6.13 7.31
CA LEU A 373 21.94 6.78 6.88
C LEU A 373 22.07 8.17 7.48
N GLU A 374 21.00 8.96 7.45
CA GLU A 374 21.04 10.34 7.95
C GLU A 374 21.10 10.41 9.48
N THR A 375 20.46 9.46 10.18
CA THR A 375 20.52 9.36 11.65
C THR A 375 21.90 8.94 12.12
N TYR A 376 22.45 7.87 11.53
CA TYR A 376 23.70 7.27 12.00
C TYR A 376 24.95 7.90 11.40
N GLN A 377 24.88 8.95 10.59
CA GLN A 377 26.11 9.59 10.05
C GLN A 377 26.97 10.26 11.14
N ASN A 378 28.27 10.37 10.88
CA ASN A 378 29.20 11.25 11.58
C ASN A 378 29.76 12.34 10.65
N GLU A 379 30.54 13.27 11.21
CA GLU A 379 31.15 14.40 10.48
C GLU A 379 32.02 13.98 9.27
N ARG A 380 32.52 12.74 9.27
CA ARG A 380 33.36 12.18 8.19
C ARG A 380 32.55 11.41 7.15
N LYS A 381 31.23 11.58 7.11
CA LYS A 381 30.31 10.84 6.24
C LYS A 381 30.45 9.32 6.40
N ARG A 382 30.80 8.84 7.60
CA ARG A 382 30.76 7.41 7.98
C ARG A 382 29.56 7.17 8.87
N LEU A 383 29.18 5.91 9.08
CA LEU A 383 28.17 5.58 10.08
C LEU A 383 28.80 5.38 11.46
N LEU A 384 28.14 5.94 12.48
CA LEU A 384 28.17 5.50 13.87
C LEU A 384 27.72 4.04 13.96
N GLU A 385 27.85 3.43 15.13
CA GLU A 385 27.44 2.04 15.33
C GLU A 385 25.93 1.88 15.07
N LEU A 386 25.60 1.10 14.04
CA LEU A 386 24.23 0.70 13.74
C LEU A 386 23.65 -0.17 14.87
N PRO A 387 22.32 -0.19 15.06
CA PRO A 387 21.65 -1.05 16.03
C PRO A 387 22.13 -2.49 15.93
N CYS A 388 22.33 -3.15 17.07
CA CYS A 388 22.87 -4.50 17.13
C CYS A 388 22.07 -5.50 16.28
N ASN A 389 20.75 -5.28 16.17
CA ASN A 389 19.81 -6.06 15.38
C ASN A 389 20.14 -6.06 13.87
N ILE A 390 20.59 -4.93 13.33
CA ILE A 390 21.04 -4.81 11.94
C ILE A 390 22.50 -5.23 11.83
N ARG A 391 23.36 -4.72 12.71
CA ARG A 391 24.82 -4.93 12.65
C ARG A 391 25.21 -6.41 12.63
N ARG A 392 24.51 -7.27 13.38
CA ARG A 392 24.80 -8.71 13.44
C ARG A 392 24.46 -9.46 12.13
N ARG A 393 23.59 -8.88 11.30
CA ARG A 393 23.17 -9.43 9.99
C ARG A 393 24.02 -8.93 8.83
N MET A 394 24.78 -7.86 9.05
CA MET A 394 25.74 -7.34 8.08
C MET A 394 26.93 -8.31 7.94
N PRO A 395 27.49 -8.49 6.73
CA PRO A 395 28.71 -9.27 6.54
C PRO A 395 29.89 -8.72 7.36
N LYS A 396 30.64 -9.61 8.04
CA LYS A 396 31.78 -9.22 8.89
C LYS A 396 33.03 -8.82 8.10
N THR A 397 33.18 -9.33 6.88
CA THR A 397 34.36 -9.13 6.03
C THR A 397 33.95 -9.08 4.56
N ARG A 398 34.14 -7.94 3.89
CA ARG A 398 34.03 -7.80 2.44
C ARG A 398 35.01 -6.76 1.91
N SER A 399 35.44 -6.96 0.66
CA SER A 399 36.01 -5.88 -0.15
C SER A 399 34.90 -4.85 -0.41
N TRP A 400 35.14 -3.61 0.00
CA TRP A 400 34.20 -2.48 -0.15
C TRP A 400 34.06 -1.99 -1.60
N THR A 401 34.75 -2.63 -2.54
CA THR A 401 35.03 -2.03 -3.83
C THR A 401 34.59 -2.97 -4.94
N ILE A 402 33.42 -2.68 -5.53
CA ILE A 402 33.32 -2.95 -6.97
C ILE A 402 34.28 -1.94 -7.61
N SER A 403 35.29 -2.44 -8.31
CA SER A 403 36.29 -1.62 -8.97
C SER A 403 35.75 -1.03 -10.29
N LEU A 404 34.77 -0.13 -10.20
CA LEU A 404 34.30 0.67 -11.35
C LEU A 404 35.08 1.99 -11.51
N HIS A 405 36.18 2.19 -10.77
CA HIS A 405 36.91 3.47 -10.79
C HIS A 405 37.56 3.80 -12.14
N ASN A 406 37.88 2.78 -12.94
CA ASN A 406 38.38 2.93 -14.32
C ASN A 406 37.28 2.74 -15.38
N ALA A 407 36.06 2.38 -14.96
CA ALA A 407 34.96 2.19 -15.89
C ALA A 407 34.40 3.57 -16.26
N VAL A 408 34.67 4.01 -17.47
CA VAL A 408 34.11 5.25 -18.03
C VAL A 408 32.69 4.96 -18.51
N ASP A 409 31.70 5.68 -17.97
CA ASP A 409 30.34 5.64 -18.51
C ASP A 409 30.27 6.50 -19.79
N VAL A 410 30.44 5.85 -20.93
CA VAL A 410 30.37 6.47 -22.26
C VAL A 410 29.01 7.11 -22.58
N ASN A 411 27.98 6.83 -21.79
CA ASN A 411 26.66 7.43 -21.96
C ASN A 411 26.52 8.75 -21.18
N THR A 412 27.45 9.09 -20.28
CA THR A 412 27.45 10.38 -19.55
C THR A 412 28.30 11.45 -20.25
N SER A 413 29.16 11.06 -21.19
CA SER A 413 30.07 11.97 -21.91
C SER A 413 29.44 12.74 -23.07
N HIS A 414 28.16 12.50 -23.40
CA HIS A 414 27.46 13.16 -24.51
C HIS A 414 26.61 14.37 -24.08
N GLY A 415 26.77 14.87 -22.85
CA GLY A 415 25.90 15.89 -22.24
C GLY A 415 26.51 17.28 -22.01
N CYS A 416 27.61 17.64 -22.66
CA CYS A 416 28.20 18.99 -22.57
C CYS A 416 28.82 19.42 -23.92
N THR A 417 28.01 19.50 -24.96
CA THR A 417 28.28 20.36 -26.13
C THR A 417 26.97 20.95 -26.64
N SER A 418 26.56 22.05 -26.01
CA SER A 418 25.82 23.15 -26.64
C SER A 418 25.81 24.34 -25.69
#